data_AF-A0A2N2PYA2-F1
#
_entry.id   AF-A0A2N2PYA2-F1
#
_cell.length_a   1.000
_cell.length_b   1.000
_cell.length_c   1.000
_cell.angle_alpha   90.00
_cell.angle_beta   90.00
_cell.angle_gamma   90.00
#
_symmetry.space_group_name_H-M   'P 1'
#
loop_
_entity.id
_entity.type
_entity.pdbx_description
1 polymer ?
#
loop_
_entity_poly.entity_id
_entity_poly.type
_entity_poly.pdbx_seq_one_letter_code
_entity_poly.pdbx_strand_id
1 'polypeptide(L)'
;MIMQGRKSSFLLAPNVFFQAKGLIATEAFVSFPMVGVRGSVLAAGSHFFEFLPVDSQTFSPSSMQPKLAHQLEKGQTYTVVVTTGGGLYRYDLRDVVQVVGHLAQAPCLQFLGKGDKVSDWFGEKLNEQFVANVLDDLFREHELAPVFAMLAPDDSQKDFHYTLYLELANQRARDGLADLALNLDQELRHNFHYDYCRRLGQLAEPEIFWIDQGGLEAYLHACQTQGQRLGDIKPSPLQKTTGWSGWFSRSGG
;
A
#
# COMPACT_ATOMS: atom_id res chain seq x y z
N MET A 1 -18.38 17.87 -24.97
CA MET A 1 -18.35 18.71 -23.76
C MET A 1 -17.13 18.29 -22.94
N ILE A 2 -16.30 19.26 -22.58
CA ILE A 2 -14.86 19.16 -22.28
C ILE A 2 -14.59 18.87 -20.79
N MET A 3 -13.62 17.95 -20.56
CA MET A 3 -12.61 17.78 -19.49
C MET A 3 -12.92 18.03 -18.00
N GLN A 4 -12.37 17.18 -17.12
CA GLN A 4 -11.09 17.44 -16.41
C GLN A 4 -10.60 16.27 -15.54
N GLY A 5 -9.27 16.15 -15.40
CA GLY A 5 -8.60 15.19 -14.52
C GLY A 5 -7.27 14.62 -15.08
N ARG A 6 -6.41 15.43 -15.72
CA ARG A 6 -5.08 15.01 -16.20
C ARG A 6 -3.97 15.88 -15.59
N LYS A 7 -2.90 15.22 -15.14
CA LYS A 7 -1.83 15.66 -14.24
C LYS A 7 -0.97 16.83 -14.76
N SER A 8 -0.51 17.64 -13.80
CA SER A 8 0.19 18.93 -13.89
C SER A 8 1.66 18.87 -14.38
N SER A 9 1.98 18.08 -15.40
CA SER A 9 3.30 18.07 -16.06
C SER A 9 3.27 18.64 -17.49
N PHE A 10 2.11 19.08 -17.97
CA PHE A 10 1.91 19.51 -19.37
C PHE A 10 2.21 21.00 -19.66
N LEU A 11 2.57 21.82 -18.66
CA LEU A 11 2.77 23.26 -18.87
C LEU A 11 4.07 23.63 -19.61
N LEU A 12 4.99 22.70 -19.85
CA LEU A 12 6.28 22.99 -20.50
C LEU A 12 6.39 22.53 -21.97
N ALA A 13 5.42 21.77 -22.49
CA ALA A 13 5.40 21.39 -23.91
C ALA A 13 4.02 20.85 -24.35
N PRO A 14 3.13 21.71 -24.89
CA PRO A 14 1.74 21.34 -25.21
C PRO A 14 1.61 20.27 -26.31
N ASN A 15 2.68 19.99 -27.05
CA ASN A 15 2.73 18.99 -28.12
C ASN A 15 3.64 17.78 -27.81
N VAL A 16 4.06 17.60 -26.55
CA VAL A 16 4.91 16.46 -26.16
C VAL A 16 4.08 15.35 -25.53
N PHE A 17 4.16 14.16 -26.13
CA PHE A 17 3.58 12.95 -25.58
C PHE A 17 4.59 12.28 -24.64
N PHE A 18 4.25 12.16 -23.36
CA PHE A 18 5.04 11.41 -22.39
C PHE A 18 4.60 9.94 -22.37
N GLN A 19 5.51 9.06 -22.78
CA GLN A 19 5.30 7.62 -22.74
C GLN A 19 5.97 7.02 -21.50
N ALA A 20 5.21 6.32 -20.67
CA ALA A 20 5.75 5.63 -19.50
C ALA A 20 6.70 4.49 -19.94
N LYS A 21 7.75 4.21 -19.15
CA LYS A 21 8.82 3.26 -19.50
C LYS A 21 8.40 1.77 -19.53
N GLY A 22 7.16 1.44 -19.21
CA GLY A 22 6.73 0.07 -18.93
C GLY A 22 7.13 -0.40 -17.53
N LEU A 23 6.98 -1.70 -17.27
CA LEU A 23 7.35 -2.33 -16.00
C LEU A 23 8.70 -3.05 -16.17
N ILE A 24 9.74 -2.44 -15.62
CA ILE A 24 11.12 -2.96 -15.61
C ILE A 24 11.60 -2.93 -14.16
N ALA A 25 11.88 -4.10 -13.62
CA ALA A 25 12.45 -4.33 -12.29
C ALA A 25 13.86 -4.93 -12.43
N THR A 26 14.66 -4.87 -11.37
CA THR A 26 16.02 -5.46 -11.35
C THR A 26 15.96 -6.97 -11.65
N GLU A 27 14.88 -7.60 -11.20
CA GLU A 27 14.60 -9.03 -11.29
C GLU A 27 14.04 -9.43 -12.67
N ALA A 28 13.31 -8.53 -13.35
CA ALA A 28 12.61 -8.87 -14.58
C ALA A 28 12.26 -7.65 -15.46
N PHE A 29 12.41 -7.85 -16.77
CA PHE A 29 11.80 -7.00 -17.79
C PHE A 29 10.40 -7.51 -18.07
N VAL A 30 9.38 -6.88 -17.48
CA VAL A 30 7.99 -7.37 -17.52
C VAL A 30 7.24 -6.83 -18.73
N SER A 31 7.30 -5.53 -18.98
CA SER A 31 6.60 -4.94 -20.13
C SER A 31 7.34 -3.73 -20.69
N PHE A 32 7.13 -3.45 -21.97
CA PHE A 32 7.67 -2.29 -22.64
C PHE A 32 6.55 -1.50 -23.32
N PRO A 33 6.68 -0.17 -23.40
CA PRO A 33 5.67 0.66 -24.02
C PRO A 33 5.78 0.57 -25.55
N MET A 34 4.65 0.70 -26.25
CA MET A 34 4.65 0.79 -27.71
C MET A 34 3.79 1.97 -28.18
N VAL A 35 4.30 2.69 -29.18
CA VAL A 35 3.62 3.86 -29.74
C VAL A 35 2.25 3.45 -30.29
N GLY A 36 1.22 4.23 -29.95
CA GLY A 36 -0.16 3.95 -30.35
C GLY A 36 -0.87 2.85 -29.55
N VAL A 37 -0.19 2.19 -28.61
CA VAL A 37 -0.77 1.15 -27.75
C VAL A 37 -1.07 1.73 -26.36
N ARG A 38 -2.27 1.46 -25.84
CA ARG A 38 -2.64 1.84 -24.47
C ARG A 38 -1.98 0.87 -23.49
N GLY A 39 -1.23 1.41 -22.52
CA GLY A 39 -0.47 0.61 -21.56
C GLY A 39 0.89 0.16 -22.13
N SER A 40 1.44 -0.90 -21.56
CA SER A 40 2.71 -1.49 -21.97
C SER A 40 2.52 -2.96 -22.31
N VAL A 41 3.06 -3.39 -23.45
CA VAL A 41 2.90 -4.77 -23.94
C VAL A 41 3.79 -5.68 -23.09
N LEU A 42 3.24 -6.82 -22.65
CA LEU A 42 4.00 -7.84 -21.95
C LEU A 42 5.20 -8.27 -22.80
N ALA A 43 6.38 -8.30 -22.18
CA ALA A 43 7.62 -8.81 -22.75
C ALA A 43 7.61 -10.36 -22.74
N ALA A 44 6.63 -10.97 -23.39
CA ALA A 44 6.29 -12.39 -23.26
C ALA A 44 7.44 -13.35 -23.62
N GLY A 45 8.42 -12.90 -24.41
CA GLY A 45 9.62 -13.68 -24.76
C GLY A 45 10.82 -13.50 -23.82
N SER A 46 10.74 -12.58 -22.84
CA SER A 46 11.87 -12.28 -21.95
C SER A 46 11.98 -13.27 -20.78
N HIS A 47 10.84 -13.64 -20.20
CA HIS A 47 10.75 -14.53 -19.04
C HIS A 47 9.47 -15.36 -19.13
N PHE A 48 9.34 -16.40 -18.30
CA PHE A 48 8.07 -17.07 -18.11
C PHE A 48 7.26 -16.33 -17.03
N PHE A 49 6.01 -16.00 -17.33
CA PHE A 49 5.14 -15.21 -16.45
C PHE A 49 3.89 -16.00 -16.05
N GLU A 50 3.63 -16.00 -14.75
CA GLU A 50 2.37 -16.38 -14.13
C GLU A 50 1.72 -15.12 -13.52
N PHE A 51 0.40 -15.12 -13.41
CA PHE A 51 -0.36 -13.98 -12.91
C PHE A 51 -1.39 -14.45 -11.90
N LEU A 52 -1.32 -13.95 -10.67
CA LEU A 52 -2.29 -14.30 -9.63
C LEU A 52 -3.40 -13.25 -9.62
N PRO A 53 -4.69 -13.64 -9.74
CA PRO A 53 -5.80 -12.68 -9.69
C PRO A 53 -5.79 -11.88 -8.38
N VAL A 54 -5.94 -10.56 -8.48
CA VAL A 54 -6.12 -9.67 -7.33
C VAL A 54 -7.62 -9.39 -7.23
N ASP A 55 -8.26 -10.13 -6.32
CA ASP A 55 -9.61 -9.88 -5.83
C ASP A 55 -10.75 -10.01 -6.87
N SER A 56 -11.10 -11.24 -7.24
CA SER A 56 -12.42 -11.52 -7.79
C SER A 56 -13.37 -11.73 -6.61
N GLN A 57 -14.47 -10.98 -6.54
CA GLN A 57 -15.53 -11.01 -5.49
C GLN A 57 -16.21 -12.38 -5.25
N THR A 58 -15.65 -13.46 -5.78
CA THR A 58 -16.06 -14.85 -5.62
C THR A 58 -14.87 -15.65 -5.10
N PHE A 59 -14.86 -15.94 -3.81
CA PHE A 59 -14.00 -16.95 -3.19
C PHE A 59 -14.42 -18.34 -3.70
N SER A 60 -13.91 -18.72 -4.87
CA SER A 60 -13.95 -20.11 -5.35
C SER A 60 -12.51 -20.60 -5.40
N PRO A 61 -12.20 -21.85 -5.03
CA PRO A 61 -10.86 -22.41 -5.21
C PRO A 61 -10.32 -22.29 -6.65
N SER A 62 -11.21 -22.15 -7.64
CA SER A 62 -10.85 -21.91 -9.05
C SER A 62 -10.42 -20.47 -9.38
N SER A 63 -10.76 -19.47 -8.55
CA SER A 63 -10.43 -18.05 -8.79
C SER A 63 -9.04 -17.66 -8.28
N MET A 64 -8.37 -18.52 -7.53
CA MET A 64 -7.01 -18.31 -7.01
C MET A 64 -5.92 -19.00 -7.85
N GLN A 65 -6.27 -19.66 -8.96
CA GLN A 65 -5.27 -20.33 -9.79
C GLN A 65 -4.43 -19.32 -10.60
N PRO A 66 -3.10 -19.51 -10.67
CA PRO A 66 -2.25 -18.72 -11.56
C PRO A 66 -2.76 -18.77 -13.00
N LYS A 67 -2.85 -17.60 -13.62
CA LYS A 67 -3.18 -17.43 -15.03
C LYS A 67 -1.90 -17.26 -15.84
N LEU A 68 -1.91 -17.80 -17.04
CA LEU A 68 -0.89 -17.53 -18.05
C LEU A 68 -1.22 -16.25 -18.83
N ALA A 69 -0.23 -15.68 -19.51
CA ALA A 69 -0.37 -14.44 -20.26
C ALA A 69 -1.57 -14.39 -21.22
N HIS A 70 -1.89 -15.51 -21.89
CA HIS A 70 -3.01 -15.60 -22.84
C HIS A 70 -4.38 -15.78 -22.17
N GLN A 71 -4.41 -16.02 -20.86
CA GLN A 71 -5.64 -16.20 -20.07
C GLN A 71 -6.05 -14.91 -19.36
N LEU A 72 -5.30 -13.81 -19.53
CA LEU A 72 -5.58 -12.56 -18.85
C LEU A 72 -6.74 -11.83 -19.50
N GLU A 73 -7.64 -11.32 -18.67
CA GLU A 73 -8.87 -10.69 -19.14
C GLU A 73 -8.79 -9.17 -19.00
N LYS A 74 -9.25 -8.44 -20.01
CA LYS A 74 -9.27 -6.98 -19.99
C LYS A 74 -10.12 -6.48 -18.81
N GLY A 75 -9.58 -5.50 -18.08
CA GLY A 75 -10.21 -4.89 -16.92
C GLY A 75 -9.81 -5.55 -15.60
N GLN A 76 -9.34 -6.80 -15.62
CA GLN A 76 -8.94 -7.55 -14.44
C GLN A 76 -7.53 -7.16 -13.97
N THR A 77 -7.30 -7.36 -12.67
CA THR A 77 -6.05 -7.06 -11.97
C THR A 77 -5.35 -8.32 -11.50
N TYR A 78 -4.02 -8.31 -11.58
CA TYR A 78 -3.19 -9.46 -11.23
C TYR A 78 -1.89 -9.02 -10.55
N THR A 79 -1.33 -9.86 -9.67
CA THR A 79 0.09 -9.77 -9.31
C THR A 79 0.95 -10.57 -10.28
N VAL A 80 2.18 -10.14 -10.49
CA VAL A 80 3.11 -10.78 -11.44
C VAL A 80 4.06 -11.73 -10.71
N VAL A 81 4.09 -12.99 -11.16
CA VAL A 81 5.05 -14.01 -10.75
C VAL A 81 5.94 -14.33 -11.96
N VAL A 82 7.25 -14.38 -11.76
CA VAL A 82 8.22 -14.55 -12.84
C VAL A 82 9.16 -15.73 -12.62
N THR A 83 9.44 -16.46 -13.69
CA THR A 83 10.56 -17.40 -13.76
C THR A 83 11.56 -16.92 -14.82
N THR A 84 12.80 -16.73 -14.43
CA THR A 84 13.85 -16.13 -15.27
C THR A 84 14.97 -17.14 -15.58
N GLY A 85 15.66 -16.94 -16.70
CA GLY A 85 16.88 -17.71 -17.02
C GLY A 85 18.04 -17.47 -16.05
N GLY A 86 17.94 -16.45 -15.20
CA GLY A 86 18.94 -16.10 -14.17
C GLY A 86 18.76 -16.84 -12.84
N GLY A 87 17.79 -17.76 -12.74
CA GLY A 87 17.61 -18.63 -11.57
C GLY A 87 16.53 -18.20 -10.58
N LEU A 88 15.71 -17.20 -10.91
CA LEU A 88 14.48 -16.93 -10.16
C LEU A 88 13.39 -17.90 -10.65
N TYR A 89 12.83 -18.71 -9.76
CA TYR A 89 11.77 -19.67 -10.08
C TYR A 89 10.50 -19.32 -9.32
N ARG A 90 9.42 -19.06 -10.07
CA ARG A 90 8.12 -18.61 -9.55
C ARG A 90 8.28 -17.49 -8.50
N TYR A 91 9.17 -16.55 -8.79
CA TYR A 91 9.45 -15.43 -7.92
C TYR A 91 8.31 -14.42 -7.99
N ASP A 92 7.69 -14.14 -6.85
CA ASP A 92 6.65 -13.13 -6.74
C ASP A 92 7.25 -11.73 -6.77
N LEU A 93 7.05 -11.02 -7.88
CA LEU A 93 7.50 -9.63 -8.02
C LEU A 93 6.68 -8.67 -7.16
N ARG A 94 5.50 -9.11 -6.71
CA ARG A 94 4.52 -8.31 -5.97
C ARG A 94 4.10 -7.05 -6.72
N ASP A 95 4.28 -7.00 -8.03
CA ASP A 95 3.81 -5.91 -8.87
C ASP A 95 2.35 -6.17 -9.27
N VAL A 96 1.46 -5.23 -8.99
CA VAL A 96 0.06 -5.27 -9.42
C VAL A 96 -0.08 -4.58 -10.76
N VAL A 97 -0.71 -5.29 -11.70
CA VAL A 97 -0.98 -4.82 -13.04
C VAL A 97 -2.45 -4.99 -13.39
N GLN A 98 -3.01 -4.05 -14.15
CA GLN A 98 -4.31 -4.19 -14.80
C GLN A 98 -4.13 -4.48 -16.28
N VAL A 99 -4.93 -5.38 -16.84
CA VAL A 99 -4.98 -5.60 -18.28
C VAL A 99 -5.84 -4.53 -18.93
N VAL A 100 -5.25 -3.64 -19.71
CA VAL A 100 -5.97 -2.54 -20.38
C VAL A 100 -6.38 -2.87 -21.82
N GLY A 101 -5.88 -3.99 -22.36
CA GLY A 101 -6.18 -4.47 -23.69
C GLY A 101 -5.24 -5.58 -24.10
N HIS A 102 -5.26 -5.91 -25.39
CA HIS A 102 -4.33 -6.84 -26.00
C HIS A 102 -3.83 -6.25 -27.31
N LEU A 103 -2.54 -6.46 -27.59
CA LEU A 103 -1.97 -6.27 -28.91
C LEU A 103 -1.81 -7.66 -29.53
N ALA A 104 -2.61 -7.94 -30.55
CA ALA A 104 -2.81 -9.30 -31.03
C ALA A 104 -3.15 -10.22 -29.83
N GLN A 105 -2.28 -11.15 -29.48
CA GLN A 105 -2.46 -12.08 -28.35
C GLN A 105 -1.72 -11.67 -27.07
N ALA A 106 -0.85 -10.64 -27.14
CA ALA A 106 -0.05 -10.21 -26.00
C ALA A 106 -0.85 -9.22 -25.12
N PRO A 107 -0.95 -9.44 -23.79
CA PRO A 107 -1.67 -8.53 -22.92
C PRO A 107 -0.95 -7.19 -22.82
N CYS A 108 -1.72 -6.11 -22.84
CA CYS A 108 -1.26 -4.76 -22.56
C CYS A 108 -1.54 -4.45 -21.09
N LEU A 109 -0.49 -4.22 -20.32
CA LEU A 109 -0.50 -4.05 -18.88
C LEU A 109 -0.40 -2.56 -18.52
N GLN A 110 -1.14 -2.16 -17.50
CA GLN A 110 -0.96 -0.89 -16.80
C GLN A 110 -0.51 -1.21 -15.38
N PHE A 111 0.68 -0.74 -15.01
CA PHE A 111 1.19 -0.88 -13.65
C PHE A 111 0.35 -0.03 -12.69
N LEU A 112 -0.14 -0.67 -11.62
CA LEU A 112 -0.94 -0.02 -10.58
C LEU A 112 -0.15 0.26 -9.31
N GLY A 113 0.95 -0.46 -9.07
CA GLY A 113 1.79 -0.32 -7.88
C GLY A 113 2.33 -1.68 -7.43
N LYS A 114 2.99 -1.71 -6.27
CA LYS A 114 3.27 -2.98 -5.57
C LYS A 114 1.99 -3.42 -4.84
N GLY A 115 1.67 -4.71 -4.87
CA GLY A 115 0.56 -5.32 -4.12
C GLY A 115 0.68 -5.18 -2.62
N ASP A 116 1.87 -4.75 -2.20
CA ASP A 116 2.24 -4.57 -0.82
C ASP A 116 2.40 -3.08 -0.51
N LYS A 117 1.32 -2.43 -0.07
CA LYS A 117 1.46 -1.35 0.92
C LYS A 117 1.82 -1.98 2.26
N VAL A 118 3.00 -2.58 2.30
CA VAL A 118 3.50 -3.34 3.43
C VAL A 118 4.57 -2.52 4.15
N SER A 119 4.45 -2.41 5.46
CA SER A 119 5.54 -1.99 6.32
C SER A 119 6.33 -3.23 6.74
N ASP A 120 7.63 -3.22 6.44
CA ASP A 120 8.53 -4.37 6.60
C ASP A 120 9.93 -3.87 6.96
N TRP A 121 10.19 -3.73 8.26
CA TRP A 121 11.48 -3.30 8.81
C TRP A 121 12.29 -4.47 9.39
N PHE A 122 11.62 -5.47 9.94
CA PHE A 122 12.24 -6.67 10.54
C PHE A 122 11.67 -7.99 10.00
N GLY A 123 10.78 -7.94 9.00
CA GLY A 123 10.09 -9.10 8.46
C GLY A 123 8.60 -9.16 8.83
N GLU A 124 8.05 -8.17 9.54
CA GLU A 124 6.70 -8.16 10.14
C GLU A 124 5.55 -8.11 9.13
N LYS A 125 5.84 -7.61 7.93
CA LYS A 125 4.95 -7.60 6.76
C LYS A 125 3.50 -7.18 7.06
N LEU A 126 3.32 -6.05 7.76
CA LEU A 126 1.99 -5.47 7.96
C LEU A 126 1.52 -4.83 6.66
N ASN A 127 0.41 -5.30 6.06
CA ASN A 127 -0.19 -4.68 4.89
C ASN A 127 -1.36 -3.73 5.28
N GLU A 128 -1.65 -2.75 4.43
CA GLU A 128 -2.72 -1.76 4.66
C GLU A 128 -4.09 -2.38 4.94
N GLN A 129 -4.50 -3.43 4.21
CA GLN A 129 -5.82 -4.04 4.38
C GLN A 129 -5.95 -4.74 5.74
N PHE A 130 -4.92 -5.46 6.16
CA PHE A 130 -4.85 -6.09 7.48
C PHE A 130 -4.96 -5.03 8.59
N VAL A 131 -4.17 -3.96 8.47
CA VAL A 131 -4.19 -2.86 9.45
C VAL A 131 -5.56 -2.16 9.46
N ALA A 132 -6.17 -1.92 8.29
CA ALA A 132 -7.51 -1.35 8.20
C ALA A 132 -8.53 -2.18 9.00
N ASN A 133 -8.54 -3.51 8.80
CA ASN A 133 -9.44 -4.41 9.51
C ASN A 133 -9.19 -4.41 11.03
N VAL A 134 -7.91 -4.45 11.45
CA VAL A 134 -7.53 -4.37 12.86
C VAL A 134 -8.04 -3.08 13.51
N LEU A 135 -7.87 -1.95 12.82
CA LEU A 135 -8.34 -0.66 13.34
C LEU A 135 -9.87 -0.59 13.38
N ASP A 136 -10.57 -1.08 12.35
CA ASP A 136 -12.04 -1.12 12.32
C ASP A 136 -12.61 -1.95 13.47
N ASP A 137 -12.01 -3.10 13.76
CA ASP A 137 -12.42 -3.98 14.86
C ASP A 137 -12.12 -3.34 16.22
N LEU A 138 -10.92 -2.78 16.40
CA LEU A 138 -10.51 -2.07 17.60
C LEU A 138 -11.43 -0.88 17.91
N PHE A 139 -11.75 -0.06 16.90
CA PHE A 139 -12.63 1.10 17.09
C PHE A 139 -14.06 0.67 17.39
N ARG A 140 -14.54 -0.41 16.78
CA ARG A 140 -15.88 -0.93 17.06
C ARG A 140 -16.00 -1.47 18.48
N GLU A 141 -15.00 -2.19 18.97
CA GLU A 141 -14.99 -2.76 20.34
C GLU A 141 -14.97 -1.66 21.42
N HIS A 142 -14.22 -0.58 21.18
CA HIS A 142 -14.10 0.53 22.11
C HIS A 142 -15.12 1.67 21.85
N GLU A 143 -16.09 1.47 20.97
CA GLU A 143 -17.11 2.47 20.57
C GLU A 143 -16.49 3.82 20.13
N LEU A 144 -15.36 3.77 19.43
CA LEU A 144 -14.62 4.94 18.98
C LEU A 144 -15.06 5.38 17.59
N ALA A 145 -15.19 6.70 17.43
CA ALA A 145 -15.41 7.35 16.14
C ALA A 145 -14.25 8.32 15.86
N PRO A 146 -13.14 7.84 15.29
CA PRO A 146 -11.99 8.68 14.98
C PRO A 146 -12.30 9.64 13.83
N VAL A 147 -11.81 10.88 13.97
CA VAL A 147 -11.75 11.87 12.89
C VAL A 147 -10.56 11.57 11.97
N PHE A 148 -9.48 11.08 12.56
CA PHE A 148 -8.26 10.68 11.86
C PHE A 148 -7.62 9.52 12.60
N ALA A 149 -7.15 8.52 11.84
CA ALA A 149 -6.41 7.38 12.35
C ALA A 149 -5.33 6.96 11.34
N MET A 150 -4.13 6.70 11.85
CA MET A 150 -2.99 6.26 11.03
C MET A 150 -2.01 5.47 11.89
N LEU A 151 -1.68 4.26 11.47
CA LEU A 151 -0.60 3.47 12.04
C LEU A 151 0.69 3.73 11.25
N ALA A 152 1.82 3.94 11.92
CA ALA A 152 3.11 4.10 11.26
C ALA A 152 4.25 3.52 12.13
N PRO A 153 5.36 3.06 11.53
CA PRO A 153 6.55 2.73 12.29
C PRO A 153 7.12 3.99 12.96
N ASP A 154 7.68 3.82 14.15
CA ASP A 154 8.40 4.85 14.90
C ASP A 154 9.73 4.27 15.40
N ASP A 155 10.80 5.04 15.18
CA ASP A 155 12.19 4.71 15.51
C ASP A 155 12.75 5.65 16.58
N SER A 156 11.89 6.30 17.37
CA SER A 156 12.30 7.17 18.47
C SER A 156 13.33 6.47 19.37
N GLN A 157 14.27 7.27 19.90
CA GLN A 157 15.68 6.96 20.21
C GLN A 157 16.05 5.74 21.10
N LYS A 158 15.13 4.83 21.44
CA LYS A 158 15.44 3.59 22.16
C LYS A 158 15.00 2.31 21.47
N ASP A 159 13.76 2.20 21.00
CA ASP A 159 13.21 0.94 20.49
C ASP A 159 12.25 1.15 19.32
N PHE A 160 12.32 0.26 18.33
CA PHE A 160 11.45 0.33 17.15
C PHE A 160 10.07 -0.25 17.46
N HIS A 161 9.01 0.50 17.14
CA HIS A 161 7.63 0.10 17.37
C HIS A 161 6.69 0.67 16.31
N TYR A 162 5.40 0.40 16.46
CA TYR A 162 4.35 1.03 15.66
C TYR A 162 3.54 1.99 16.53
N THR A 163 3.26 3.18 16.00
CA THR A 163 2.49 4.21 16.68
C THR A 163 1.17 4.42 15.96
N LEU A 164 0.06 4.30 16.67
CA LEU A 164 -1.27 4.65 16.19
C LEU A 164 -1.54 6.13 16.53
N TYR A 165 -1.49 6.96 15.50
CA TYR A 165 -1.85 8.37 15.57
C TYR A 165 -3.36 8.50 15.46
N LEU A 166 -3.99 9.03 16.52
CA LEU A 166 -5.44 8.97 16.69
C LEU A 166 -6.01 10.33 17.10
N GLU A 167 -6.96 10.83 16.33
CA GLU A 167 -7.78 12.01 16.63
C GLU A 167 -9.24 11.57 16.82
N LEU A 168 -9.84 11.93 17.95
CA LEU A 168 -11.25 11.63 18.24
C LEU A 168 -12.09 12.91 18.17
N ALA A 169 -13.34 12.79 17.71
CA ALA A 169 -14.26 13.93 17.68
C ALA A 169 -14.57 14.47 19.09
N ASN A 170 -14.52 13.61 20.11
CA ASN A 170 -14.70 13.97 21.50
C ASN A 170 -13.48 13.53 22.32
N GLN A 171 -12.67 14.48 22.79
CA GLN A 171 -11.47 14.19 23.57
C GLN A 171 -11.76 13.51 24.93
N ARG A 172 -12.96 13.64 25.50
CA ARG A 172 -13.35 12.93 26.73
C ARG A 172 -13.52 11.42 26.52
N ALA A 173 -13.69 10.97 25.28
CA ALA A 173 -13.74 9.54 24.97
C ALA A 173 -12.39 8.84 25.19
N ARG A 174 -11.31 9.59 25.48
CA ARG A 174 -10.00 9.05 25.88
C ARG A 174 -10.02 8.46 27.29
N ASP A 175 -10.92 8.93 28.15
CA ASP A 175 -11.00 8.50 29.54
C ASP A 175 -11.38 7.01 29.59
N GLY A 176 -10.48 6.15 30.09
CA GLY A 176 -10.69 4.70 30.17
C GLY A 176 -10.07 3.87 29.03
N LEU A 177 -9.33 4.48 28.10
CA LEU A 177 -8.63 3.77 27.02
C LEU A 177 -7.18 3.40 27.36
N ALA A 178 -6.89 3.12 28.65
CA ALA A 178 -5.54 2.77 29.09
C ALA A 178 -5.02 1.49 28.41
N ASP A 179 -5.91 0.55 28.11
CA ASP A 179 -5.58 -0.74 27.51
C ASP A 179 -5.58 -0.73 25.97
N LEU A 180 -5.85 0.41 25.33
CA LEU A 180 -5.99 0.49 23.86
C LEU A 180 -4.70 0.08 23.12
N ALA A 181 -3.54 0.47 23.66
CA ALA A 181 -2.24 0.06 23.12
C ALA A 181 -2.03 -1.46 23.20
N LEU A 182 -2.43 -2.06 24.32
CA LEU A 182 -2.33 -3.50 24.55
C LEU A 182 -3.27 -4.28 23.62
N ASN A 183 -4.50 -3.82 23.45
CA ASN A 183 -5.48 -4.44 22.55
C ASN A 183 -5.03 -4.31 21.09
N LEU A 184 -4.44 -3.17 20.70
CA LEU A 184 -3.81 -3.00 19.40
C LEU A 184 -2.67 -4.02 19.18
N ASP A 185 -1.78 -4.23 20.16
CA ASP A 185 -0.70 -5.24 20.05
C ASP A 185 -1.28 -6.65 19.84
N GLN A 186 -2.32 -7.01 20.60
CA GLN A 186 -2.99 -8.30 20.49
C GLN A 186 -3.58 -8.52 19.09
N GLU A 187 -4.26 -7.52 18.54
CA GLU A 187 -4.84 -7.60 17.21
C GLU A 187 -3.77 -7.65 16.11
N LEU A 188 -2.70 -6.86 16.24
CA LEU A 188 -1.58 -6.91 15.29
C LEU A 188 -0.86 -8.27 15.32
N ARG A 189 -0.80 -8.93 16.48
CA ARG A 189 -0.22 -10.28 16.64
C ARG A 189 -1.00 -11.39 15.94
N HIS A 190 -2.22 -11.14 15.46
CA HIS A 190 -2.88 -12.05 14.52
C HIS A 190 -2.10 -12.18 13.20
N ASN A 191 -1.25 -11.21 12.86
CA ASN A 191 -0.25 -11.37 11.81
C ASN A 191 0.95 -12.17 12.34
N PHE A 192 1.16 -13.37 11.79
CA PHE A 192 2.24 -14.28 12.16
C PHE A 192 3.63 -13.62 12.17
N HIS A 193 3.91 -12.78 11.18
CA HIS A 193 5.21 -12.15 11.02
C HIS A 193 5.43 -11.04 12.04
N TYR A 194 4.41 -10.22 12.31
CA TYR A 194 4.42 -9.23 13.38
C TYR A 194 4.64 -9.88 14.75
N ASP A 195 3.86 -10.92 15.08
CA ASP A 195 4.00 -11.64 16.34
C ASP A 195 5.37 -12.32 16.50
N TYR A 196 5.94 -12.83 15.41
CA TYR A 196 7.30 -13.35 15.40
C TYR A 196 8.33 -12.28 15.76
N CYS A 197 8.29 -11.11 15.12
CA CYS A 197 9.19 -9.99 15.41
C CYS A 197 9.01 -9.44 16.84
N ARG A 198 7.76 -9.38 17.34
CA ARG A 198 7.44 -9.03 18.74
C ARG A 198 8.06 -10.03 19.73
N ARG A 199 7.93 -11.34 19.48
CA ARG A 199 8.51 -12.39 20.34
C ARG A 199 10.04 -12.41 20.32
N LEU A 200 10.66 -12.03 19.21
CA LEU A 200 12.11 -11.88 19.10
C LEU A 200 12.65 -10.60 19.77
N GLY A 201 11.79 -9.70 20.24
CA GLY A 201 12.19 -8.40 20.80
C GLY A 201 12.72 -7.42 19.75
N GLN A 202 12.46 -7.66 18.47
CA GLN A 202 12.81 -6.74 17.38
C GLN A 202 11.82 -5.57 17.27
N LEU A 203 10.57 -5.81 17.67
CA LEU A 203 9.53 -4.81 17.80
C LEU A 203 9.15 -4.64 19.27
N ALA A 204 9.19 -3.41 19.77
CA ALA A 204 8.60 -3.03 21.05
C ALA A 204 7.07 -2.98 21.00
N GLU A 205 6.43 -2.76 22.14
CA GLU A 205 4.97 -2.58 22.23
C GLU A 205 4.55 -1.35 21.42
N PRO A 206 3.39 -1.42 20.73
CA PRO A 206 2.88 -0.28 20.00
C PRO A 206 2.45 0.84 20.95
N GLU A 207 2.50 2.08 20.48
CA GLU A 207 2.08 3.26 21.24
C GLU A 207 0.85 3.93 20.62
N ILE A 208 0.08 4.63 21.45
CA ILE A 208 -0.99 5.52 20.99
C ILE A 208 -0.51 6.96 21.07
N PHE A 209 -0.52 7.66 19.94
CA PHE A 209 -0.27 9.09 19.87
C PHE A 209 -1.60 9.83 19.72
N TRP A 210 -2.02 10.51 20.78
CA TRP A 210 -3.23 11.33 20.76
C TRP A 210 -2.97 12.67 20.07
N ILE A 211 -3.67 12.88 18.95
CA ILE A 211 -3.68 14.14 18.22
C ILE A 211 -4.74 15.05 18.86
N ASP A 212 -4.36 16.29 19.16
CA ASP A 212 -5.28 17.29 19.72
C ASP A 212 -6.37 17.66 18.73
N GLN A 213 -5.97 18.20 17.58
CA GLN A 213 -6.84 18.66 16.50
C GLN A 213 -6.04 18.71 15.19
N GLY A 214 -6.72 18.47 14.08
CA GLY A 214 -6.22 18.76 12.73
C GLY A 214 -5.23 17.73 12.19
N GLY A 215 -5.42 16.45 12.56
CA GLY A 215 -4.59 15.34 12.13
C GLY A 215 -4.60 15.18 10.62
N LEU A 216 -5.75 15.31 9.97
CA LEU A 216 -5.81 15.22 8.51
C LEU A 216 -5.05 16.37 7.84
N GLU A 217 -5.20 17.62 8.30
CA GLU A 217 -4.47 18.76 7.75
C GLU A 217 -2.96 18.62 7.94
N ALA A 218 -2.52 18.22 9.13
CA ALA A 218 -1.12 17.98 9.46
C ALA A 218 -0.52 16.87 8.58
N TYR A 219 -1.24 15.77 8.38
CA TYR A 219 -0.86 14.68 7.48
C TYR A 219 -0.71 15.15 6.03
N LEU A 220 -1.71 15.88 5.52
CA LEU A 220 -1.68 16.42 4.16
C LEU A 220 -0.51 17.40 3.96
N HIS A 221 -0.21 18.22 4.97
CA HIS A 221 0.92 19.15 4.95
C HIS A 221 2.28 18.41 4.98
N ALA A 222 2.40 17.36 5.79
CA ALA A 222 3.59 16.50 5.83
C ALA A 222 3.85 15.85 4.48
N CYS A 223 2.83 15.22 3.88
CA CYS A 223 2.92 14.60 2.56
C CYS A 223 3.30 15.62 1.46
N GLN A 224 2.75 16.83 1.50
CA GLN A 224 3.12 17.91 0.57
C GLN A 224 4.57 18.33 0.72
N THR A 225 5.04 18.52 1.95
CA THR A 225 6.42 18.91 2.23
C THR A 225 7.40 17.83 1.80
N GLN A 226 6.98 16.56 1.86
CA GLN A 226 7.70 15.41 1.33
C GLN A 226 7.54 15.20 -0.20
N GLY A 227 6.95 16.18 -0.91
CA GLY A 227 6.91 16.24 -2.38
C GLY A 227 5.69 15.57 -3.02
N GLN A 228 4.70 15.13 -2.26
CA GLN A 228 3.45 14.59 -2.80
C GLN A 228 2.50 15.72 -3.21
N ARG A 229 1.81 15.56 -4.35
CA ARG A 229 0.81 16.54 -4.80
C ARG A 229 -0.51 16.31 -4.06
N LEU A 230 -1.14 17.38 -3.57
CA LEU A 230 -2.41 17.35 -2.83
C LEU A 230 -3.49 16.42 -3.42
N GLY A 231 -3.71 16.47 -4.74
CA GLY A 231 -4.72 15.65 -5.41
C GLY A 231 -4.37 14.16 -5.59
N ASP A 232 -3.13 13.77 -5.28
CA ASP A 232 -2.66 12.38 -5.34
C ASP A 232 -2.54 11.75 -3.93
N ILE A 233 -2.73 12.53 -2.85
CA ILE A 233 -2.65 12.02 -1.47
C ILE A 233 -3.95 11.26 -1.15
N LYS A 234 -3.82 9.97 -0.83
CA LYS A 234 -4.89 9.17 -0.23
C LYS A 234 -4.51 8.87 1.21
N PRO A 235 -5.27 9.34 2.22
CA PRO A 235 -5.09 8.91 3.60
C PRO A 235 -5.09 7.38 3.66
N SER A 236 -4.04 6.83 4.26
CA SER A 236 -3.81 5.40 4.36
C SER A 236 -3.77 5.05 5.85
N PRO A 237 -4.49 3.99 6.29
CA PRO A 237 -4.44 3.54 7.68
C PRO A 237 -3.05 3.03 8.07
N LEU A 238 -2.15 2.76 7.10
CA LEU A 238 -0.77 2.39 7.34
C LEU A 238 0.21 3.28 6.55
N GLN A 239 1.19 3.86 7.25
CA GLN A 239 2.39 4.46 6.66
C GLN A 239 3.61 3.56 6.83
N LYS A 240 4.62 3.76 5.97
CA LYS A 240 5.85 2.93 5.96
C LYS A 240 7.08 3.66 6.47
N THR A 241 7.00 4.99 6.57
CA THR A 241 8.11 5.85 6.98
C THR A 241 7.98 6.21 8.45
N THR A 242 9.10 6.47 9.09
CA THR A 242 9.18 6.98 10.47
C THR A 242 9.08 8.51 10.50
N GLY A 243 9.14 9.11 11.70
CA GLY A 243 9.21 10.57 11.87
C GLY A 243 7.87 11.31 11.80
N TRP A 244 6.74 10.61 11.96
CA TRP A 244 5.40 11.21 11.92
C TRP A 244 5.06 12.04 13.15
N SER A 245 5.56 11.66 14.32
CA SER A 245 5.37 12.38 15.60
C SER A 245 5.71 13.88 15.53
N GLY A 246 6.69 14.29 14.70
CA GLY A 246 7.05 15.70 14.54
C GLY A 246 6.06 16.55 13.77
N TRP A 247 5.09 15.94 13.07
CA TRP A 247 4.09 16.63 12.26
C TRP A 247 2.79 16.90 13.01
N PHE A 248 2.53 16.15 14.08
CA PHE A 248 1.27 16.23 14.81
C PHE A 248 1.43 16.97 16.14
N SER A 249 0.41 17.73 16.52
CA SER A 249 0.28 18.30 17.85
C SER A 249 -0.12 17.20 18.84
N ARG A 250 0.76 16.93 19.80
CA ARG A 250 0.51 15.96 20.87
C ARG A 250 -0.36 16.60 21.95
N SER A 251 -1.46 15.94 22.29
CA SER A 251 -2.17 16.22 23.53
C SER A 251 -1.24 16.00 24.73
N GLY A 252 -0.99 17.05 25.52
CA GLY A 252 -0.19 16.95 26.74
C GLY A 252 -0.74 15.88 27.69
N GLY A 253 0.16 15.06 28.24
CA GLY A 253 -0.12 14.16 29.36
C GLY A 253 -0.20 14.91 30.68
#